data_AF-A0A9Q1JNY6-F1
#
_entry.id   AF-A0A9Q1JNY6-F1
#
_cell.length_a   1.000
_cell.length_b   1.000
_cell.length_c   1.000
_cell.angle_alpha   90.00
_cell.angle_beta   90.00
_cell.angle_gamma   90.00
#
_symmetry.space_group_name_H-M   'P 1'
#
loop_
_entity.id
_entity.type
_entity.pdbx_description
1 polymer ?
#
loop_
_entity_poly.entity_id
_entity_poly.type
_entity_poly.pdbx_seq_one_letter_code
_entity_poly.pdbx_strand_id
1 'polypeptide(L)'
;MELKKEKLVRFYSGGKKNPEVVLPKTEPTRLEKSSSTYKLSSGVFAGVSLGELREIEWAIVMGWVGLASSYGQNLETSTFIGETSFAILIAILGLVLFAHLIGNMQTYLQSITVKLEEWRLKRRDTEEWMRHRQLPEDLKWRVRRFVQYKWLATRGVDEEAILSGLPADLRRDIQRHLCLDLVRRVPFFSQMDDQLLDAICERLVSSLCTEGTYIVREGDPVTEMLFIIRGRLESSTTNGGRTGFFNSITLSPGDFCGEELLGWALHPKASLNLPSSTRTVRALVEVEAFALRAEDLKFVANQFRRLHSKKLQHTFRFYSHHWRTWAACFIQAAWRRYKRRKLAKTLSSLESFTSERDDYETREEEEPLFSPAQAKSSNLGVTLLASKFAANTRRGVQKIKLQKPEEPDFSADAEDD
;
A
#
# COMPACT_ATOMS: atom_id res chain seq x y z
N MET A 1 0.47 -39.70 -33.06
CA MET A 1 1.22 -38.48 -33.44
C MET A 1 1.17 -37.50 -32.28
N GLU A 2 2.00 -37.72 -31.25
CA GLU A 2 2.21 -36.73 -30.18
C GLU A 2 3.54 -36.03 -30.41
N LEU A 3 3.57 -34.69 -30.34
CA LEU A 3 4.82 -33.95 -30.17
C LEU A 3 4.57 -32.51 -29.69
N LYS A 4 5.42 -32.06 -28.77
CA LYS A 4 5.61 -30.68 -28.29
C LYS A 4 4.57 -30.10 -27.30
N LYS A 5 4.65 -30.58 -26.06
CA LYS A 5 4.37 -29.78 -24.84
C LYS A 5 5.65 -29.55 -24.00
N GLU A 6 6.73 -29.12 -24.63
CA GLU A 6 7.95 -28.69 -23.92
C GLU A 6 8.52 -27.39 -24.52
N LYS A 7 8.23 -26.25 -23.86
CA LYS A 7 9.00 -24.99 -23.88
C LYS A 7 8.29 -23.87 -23.09
N LEU A 8 8.10 -24.05 -21.77
CA LEU A 8 7.80 -22.90 -20.88
C LEU A 8 8.23 -23.07 -19.41
N VAL A 9 9.35 -23.75 -19.16
CA VAL A 9 10.01 -23.74 -17.84
C VAL A 9 11.50 -23.51 -18.03
N ARG A 10 11.91 -22.26 -18.27
CA ARG A 10 13.32 -21.85 -18.18
C ARG A 10 13.54 -20.32 -18.11
N PHE A 11 13.09 -19.67 -17.05
CA PHE A 11 13.70 -18.42 -16.55
C PHE A 11 13.60 -18.36 -15.02
N TYR A 12 14.60 -17.72 -14.40
CA TYR A 12 14.92 -17.68 -12.96
C TYR A 12 15.67 -18.88 -12.35
N SER A 13 16.99 -18.83 -12.49
CA SER A 13 17.95 -19.35 -11.52
C SER A 13 19.07 -18.32 -11.36
N GLY A 14 19.46 -18.01 -10.11
CA GLY A 14 20.45 -16.97 -9.79
C GLY A 14 20.15 -16.30 -8.44
N GLY A 15 20.59 -16.89 -7.34
CA GLY A 15 20.25 -16.44 -5.98
C GLY A 15 21.41 -15.90 -5.14
N LYS A 16 21.09 -15.43 -3.93
CA LYS A 16 22.02 -15.26 -2.79
C LYS A 16 21.29 -15.41 -1.44
N LYS A 17 22.03 -15.89 -0.43
CA LYS A 17 21.66 -16.23 0.97
C LYS A 17 21.50 -14.95 1.84
N ASN A 18 20.82 -14.86 3.00
CA ASN A 18 20.03 -15.76 3.90
C ASN A 18 19.18 -14.82 4.84
N PRO A 19 18.43 -15.25 5.90
CA PRO A 19 18.16 -16.59 6.45
C PRO A 19 16.66 -16.97 6.67
N GLU A 20 16.44 -18.27 6.87
CA GLU A 20 15.40 -18.95 7.68
C GLU A 20 14.10 -18.22 8.08
N VAL A 21 12.99 -18.67 7.50
CA VAL A 21 11.68 -18.75 8.18
C VAL A 21 11.32 -20.24 8.32
N VAL A 22 11.02 -20.67 9.54
CA VAL A 22 10.77 -22.07 9.86
C VAL A 22 9.40 -22.53 9.34
N LEU A 23 9.42 -23.41 8.35
CA LEU A 23 8.31 -24.30 8.02
C LEU A 23 8.56 -25.66 8.70
N PRO A 24 7.52 -26.35 9.22
CA PRO A 24 7.71 -27.59 9.95
C PRO A 24 8.26 -28.70 9.05
N LYS A 25 9.41 -29.27 9.42
CA LYS A 25 9.97 -30.46 8.79
C LYS A 25 9.16 -31.69 9.17
N THR A 26 8.79 -32.49 8.17
CA THR A 26 8.64 -33.94 8.30
C THR A 26 9.56 -34.62 7.30
N GLU A 27 10.23 -35.69 7.73
CA GLU A 27 11.30 -36.35 6.97
C GLU A 27 10.77 -37.29 5.86
N PRO A 28 11.58 -37.61 4.83
CA PRO A 28 11.12 -38.32 3.65
C PRO A 28 11.21 -39.85 3.79
N THR A 29 10.09 -40.52 4.00
CA THR A 29 9.99 -41.98 3.81
C THR A 29 9.85 -42.35 2.33
N ARG A 30 11.00 -42.67 1.73
CA ARG A 30 11.24 -43.74 0.74
C ARG A 30 10.05 -44.10 -0.18
N LEU A 31 10.11 -43.63 -1.43
CA LEU A 31 9.23 -44.07 -2.52
C LEU A 31 9.35 -45.58 -2.76
N GLU A 32 8.32 -46.34 -2.38
CA GLU A 32 8.07 -47.67 -2.93
C GLU A 32 7.19 -47.55 -4.18
N LYS A 33 7.59 -48.24 -5.25
CA LYS A 33 7.01 -48.10 -6.58
C LYS A 33 5.80 -49.03 -6.73
N SER A 34 4.62 -48.59 -6.30
CA SER A 34 3.35 -49.30 -6.58
C SER A 34 2.50 -48.56 -7.62
N SER A 35 2.13 -49.29 -8.67
CA SER A 35 1.30 -48.79 -9.76
C SER A 35 -0.12 -48.52 -9.27
N SER A 36 -0.55 -47.26 -9.28
CA SER A 36 -1.96 -46.91 -9.06
C SER A 36 -2.36 -45.65 -9.83
N THR A 37 -3.22 -45.86 -10.82
CA THR A 37 -3.96 -44.82 -11.53
C THR A 37 -4.72 -43.92 -10.55
N TYR A 38 -4.44 -42.62 -10.55
CA TYR A 38 -5.15 -41.64 -9.75
C TYR A 38 -6.59 -41.51 -10.24
N LYS A 39 -7.52 -41.91 -9.38
CA LYS A 39 -8.97 -41.81 -9.58
C LYS A 39 -9.35 -40.35 -9.80
N LEU A 40 -10.10 -40.08 -10.88
CA LEU A 40 -10.87 -38.85 -10.98
C LEU A 40 -11.84 -38.82 -9.79
N SER A 41 -11.91 -37.70 -9.06
CA SER A 41 -12.66 -37.63 -7.81
C SER A 41 -14.15 -37.93 -8.04
N SER A 42 -14.61 -39.05 -7.48
CA SER A 42 -15.99 -39.55 -7.57
C SER A 42 -16.97 -38.76 -6.70
N GLY A 43 -16.78 -37.45 -6.57
CA GLY A 43 -17.58 -36.55 -5.72
C GLY A 43 -18.79 -35.92 -6.42
N VAL A 44 -18.78 -35.79 -7.76
CA VAL A 44 -19.88 -35.19 -8.53
C VAL A 44 -21.03 -36.19 -8.78
N PHE A 45 -20.77 -37.50 -8.61
CA PHE A 45 -21.75 -38.58 -8.78
C PHE A 45 -22.09 -39.32 -7.47
N ALA A 46 -21.63 -38.83 -6.31
CA ALA A 46 -21.78 -39.50 -5.02
C ALA A 46 -23.21 -39.46 -4.43
N GLY A 47 -24.17 -38.82 -5.10
CA GLY A 47 -25.58 -38.75 -4.70
C GLY A 47 -26.56 -38.95 -5.86
N VAL A 48 -26.08 -39.38 -7.03
CA VAL A 48 -26.91 -39.63 -8.21
C VAL A 48 -27.27 -41.12 -8.22
N SER A 49 -28.56 -41.41 -8.13
CA SER A 49 -29.10 -42.77 -8.17
C SER A 49 -28.65 -43.49 -9.44
N LEU A 50 -28.44 -44.82 -9.35
CA LEU A 50 -28.21 -45.65 -10.53
C LEU A 50 -29.39 -45.58 -11.53
N GLY A 51 -30.57 -45.15 -11.06
CA GLY A 51 -31.72 -44.80 -11.91
C GLY A 51 -31.55 -43.47 -12.66
N GLU A 52 -31.03 -42.42 -12.02
CA GLU A 52 -30.85 -41.08 -12.63
C GLU A 52 -29.72 -41.08 -13.67
N LEU A 53 -28.63 -41.80 -13.42
CA LEU A 53 -27.59 -42.06 -14.43
C LEU A 53 -28.18 -42.80 -15.65
N ARG A 54 -29.04 -43.78 -15.41
CA ARG A 54 -29.81 -44.45 -16.46
C ARG A 54 -30.73 -43.47 -17.19
N GLU A 55 -31.45 -42.61 -16.50
CA GLU A 55 -32.35 -41.64 -17.14
C GLU A 55 -31.58 -40.63 -18.01
N ILE A 56 -30.38 -40.22 -17.62
CA ILE A 56 -29.50 -39.39 -18.46
C ILE A 56 -29.00 -40.18 -19.69
N GLU A 57 -28.56 -41.43 -19.53
CA GLU A 57 -28.19 -42.28 -20.66
C GLU A 57 -29.39 -42.54 -21.59
N TRP A 58 -30.57 -42.85 -21.05
CA TRP A 58 -31.81 -43.01 -21.80
C TRP A 58 -32.23 -41.71 -22.49
N ALA A 59 -32.09 -40.53 -21.86
CA ALA A 59 -32.39 -39.24 -22.49
C ALA A 59 -31.41 -38.92 -23.63
N ILE A 60 -30.12 -39.24 -23.47
CA ILE A 60 -29.11 -39.13 -24.54
C ILE A 60 -29.45 -40.10 -25.68
N VAL A 61 -29.72 -41.37 -25.38
CA VAL A 61 -30.11 -42.39 -26.37
C VAL A 61 -31.40 -41.99 -27.09
N MET A 62 -32.42 -41.50 -26.38
CA MET A 62 -33.67 -41.02 -26.99
C MET A 62 -33.47 -39.75 -27.81
N GLY A 63 -32.54 -38.86 -27.44
CA GLY A 63 -32.13 -37.72 -28.25
C GLY A 63 -31.42 -38.14 -29.54
N TRP A 64 -30.50 -39.11 -29.46
CA TRP A 64 -29.84 -39.70 -30.63
C TRP A 64 -30.81 -40.50 -31.52
N VAL A 65 -31.77 -41.22 -30.93
CA VAL A 65 -32.83 -41.93 -31.64
C VAL A 65 -33.79 -40.95 -32.30
N GLY A 66 -34.16 -39.83 -31.65
CA GLY A 66 -34.93 -38.75 -32.28
C GLY A 66 -34.20 -38.10 -33.46
N LEU A 67 -32.87 -37.91 -33.33
CA LEU A 67 -32.03 -37.44 -34.43
C LEU A 67 -31.94 -38.46 -35.58
N ALA A 68 -31.86 -39.75 -35.27
CA ALA A 68 -31.91 -40.84 -36.25
C ALA A 68 -33.31 -40.99 -36.89
N SER A 69 -34.38 -40.71 -36.15
CA SER A 69 -35.74 -40.63 -36.69
C SER A 69 -35.92 -39.44 -37.64
N SER A 70 -35.21 -38.32 -37.42
CA SER A 70 -35.12 -37.24 -38.41
C SER A 70 -34.42 -37.65 -39.71
N TYR A 71 -33.61 -38.72 -39.69
CA TYR A 71 -33.05 -39.35 -40.90
C TYR A 71 -33.95 -40.44 -41.50
N GLY A 72 -35.09 -40.77 -40.87
CA GLY A 72 -36.17 -41.57 -41.45
C GLY A 72 -35.87 -43.06 -41.71
N GLN A 73 -34.70 -43.57 -41.32
CA GLN A 73 -34.18 -44.85 -41.83
C GLN A 73 -34.73 -46.14 -41.16
N ASN A 74 -35.45 -46.06 -40.03
CA ASN A 74 -35.82 -47.25 -39.22
C ASN A 74 -37.31 -47.35 -38.85
N LEU A 75 -38.19 -46.51 -39.42
CA LEU A 75 -39.65 -46.59 -39.17
C LEU A 75 -40.34 -47.19 -40.40
N GLU A 76 -40.42 -48.52 -40.45
CA GLU A 76 -41.30 -49.22 -41.40
C GLU A 76 -42.76 -48.96 -41.00
N THR A 77 -43.38 -47.94 -41.61
CA THR A 77 -44.79 -47.62 -41.38
C THR A 77 -45.68 -48.67 -42.05
N SER A 78 -46.35 -49.51 -41.27
CA SER A 78 -47.43 -50.35 -41.78
C SER A 78 -48.64 -49.50 -42.19
N THR A 79 -49.54 -50.05 -42.99
CA THR A 79 -50.68 -49.34 -43.60
C THR A 79 -51.80 -48.97 -42.61
N PHE A 80 -51.61 -49.20 -41.30
CA PHE A 80 -52.59 -48.85 -40.28
C PHE A 80 -52.50 -47.36 -39.87
N ILE A 81 -53.64 -46.66 -39.92
CA ILE A 81 -53.76 -45.23 -39.57
C ILE A 81 -53.23 -44.93 -38.14
N GLY A 82 -53.47 -45.83 -37.18
CA GLY A 82 -53.05 -45.66 -35.80
C GLY A 82 -51.53 -45.61 -35.63
N GLU A 83 -50.82 -46.55 -36.26
CA GLU A 83 -49.35 -46.65 -36.21
C GLU A 83 -48.70 -45.42 -36.86
N THR A 84 -49.24 -44.98 -38.00
CA THR A 84 -48.77 -43.77 -38.69
C THR A 84 -48.96 -42.53 -37.81
N SER A 85 -50.12 -42.39 -37.15
CA SER A 85 -50.39 -41.25 -36.24
C SER A 85 -49.48 -41.23 -35.01
N PHE A 86 -49.17 -42.39 -34.45
CA PHE A 86 -48.27 -42.54 -33.30
C PHE A 86 -46.81 -42.22 -33.67
N ALA A 87 -46.35 -42.66 -34.83
CA ALA A 87 -45.03 -42.32 -35.35
C ALA A 87 -44.85 -40.80 -35.57
N ILE A 88 -45.88 -40.12 -36.10
CA ILE A 88 -45.88 -38.66 -36.26
C ILE A 88 -45.79 -37.95 -34.89
N LEU A 89 -46.55 -38.39 -33.89
CA LEU A 89 -46.49 -37.81 -32.54
C LEU A 89 -45.11 -37.99 -31.89
N ILE A 90 -44.49 -39.18 -31.99
CA ILE A 90 -43.13 -39.41 -31.48
C ILE A 90 -42.11 -38.54 -32.21
N ALA A 91 -42.22 -38.39 -33.54
CA ALA A 91 -41.31 -37.55 -34.31
C ALA A 91 -41.40 -36.06 -33.88
N ILE A 92 -42.61 -35.55 -33.67
CA ILE A 92 -42.83 -34.17 -33.18
C ILE A 92 -42.27 -34.00 -31.75
N LEU A 93 -42.55 -34.95 -30.84
CA LEU A 93 -42.03 -34.91 -29.47
C LEU A 93 -40.49 -34.96 -29.45
N GLY A 94 -39.88 -35.83 -30.26
CA GLY A 94 -38.43 -35.91 -30.41
C GLY A 94 -37.81 -34.61 -30.92
N LEU A 95 -38.43 -33.97 -31.91
CA LEU A 95 -38.00 -32.67 -32.44
C LEU A 95 -38.06 -31.57 -31.38
N VAL A 96 -39.14 -31.51 -30.61
CA VAL A 96 -39.32 -30.51 -29.52
C VAL A 96 -38.29 -30.74 -28.40
N LEU A 97 -38.08 -31.99 -27.98
CA LEU A 97 -37.07 -32.34 -26.96
C LEU A 97 -35.65 -31.99 -27.43
N PHE A 98 -35.32 -32.26 -28.70
CA PHE A 98 -34.02 -31.93 -29.27
C PHE A 98 -33.78 -30.42 -29.37
N ALA A 99 -34.78 -29.66 -29.83
CA ALA A 99 -34.72 -28.20 -29.86
C ALA A 99 -34.55 -27.60 -28.45
N HIS A 100 -35.25 -28.15 -27.45
CA HIS A 100 -35.10 -27.74 -26.05
C HIS A 100 -33.70 -28.06 -25.50
N LEU A 101 -33.14 -29.25 -25.80
CA LEU A 101 -31.79 -29.63 -25.41
C LEU A 101 -30.72 -28.71 -26.02
N ILE A 102 -30.86 -28.34 -27.29
CA ILE A 102 -29.99 -27.33 -27.94
C ILE A 102 -30.11 -25.97 -27.24
N GLY A 103 -31.32 -25.49 -26.97
CA GLY A 103 -31.54 -24.21 -26.29
C GLY A 103 -30.91 -24.17 -24.90
N ASN A 104 -31.02 -25.24 -24.12
CA ASN A 104 -30.40 -25.36 -22.81
C ASN A 104 -28.86 -25.44 -22.91
N MET A 105 -28.32 -26.23 -23.84
CA MET A 105 -26.87 -26.29 -24.13
C MET A 105 -26.31 -24.91 -24.52
N GLN A 106 -27.00 -24.19 -25.39
CA GLN A 106 -26.60 -22.85 -25.82
C GLN A 106 -26.59 -21.86 -24.66
N THR A 107 -27.66 -21.85 -23.85
CA THR A 107 -27.78 -20.98 -22.68
C THR A 107 -26.68 -21.28 -21.64
N TYR A 108 -26.43 -22.57 -21.38
CA TYR A 108 -25.35 -23.03 -20.49
C TYR A 108 -23.97 -22.59 -20.99
N LEU A 109 -23.64 -22.83 -22.27
CA LEU A 109 -22.38 -22.39 -22.85
C LEU A 109 -22.21 -20.87 -22.77
N GLN A 110 -23.25 -20.09 -23.12
CA GLN A 110 -23.24 -18.64 -23.01
C GLN A 110 -22.95 -18.19 -21.57
N SER A 111 -23.61 -18.77 -20.57
CA SER A 111 -23.40 -18.44 -19.15
C SER A 111 -21.93 -18.59 -18.70
N ILE A 112 -21.21 -19.59 -19.24
CA ILE A 112 -19.80 -19.82 -18.97
C ILE A 112 -18.92 -18.82 -19.73
N THR A 113 -19.28 -18.46 -20.97
CA THR A 113 -18.45 -17.56 -21.77
C THR A 113 -18.60 -16.08 -21.39
N VAL A 114 -19.71 -15.62 -20.78
CA VAL A 114 -19.94 -14.20 -20.43
C VAL A 114 -18.70 -13.55 -19.79
N LYS A 115 -18.19 -14.09 -18.67
CA LYS A 115 -17.03 -13.50 -17.96
C LYS A 115 -15.74 -13.51 -18.77
N LEU A 116 -15.57 -14.49 -19.65
CA LEU A 116 -14.41 -14.58 -20.54
C LEU A 116 -14.53 -13.59 -21.71
N GLU A 117 -15.74 -13.36 -22.21
CA GLU A 117 -16.05 -12.40 -23.27
C GLU A 117 -15.96 -10.96 -22.75
N GLU A 118 -16.48 -10.66 -21.56
CA GLU A 118 -16.28 -9.37 -20.85
C GLU A 118 -14.78 -9.03 -20.73
N TRP A 119 -13.96 -9.97 -20.24
CA TRP A 119 -12.51 -9.80 -20.17
C TRP A 119 -11.87 -9.55 -21.54
N ARG A 120 -12.26 -10.33 -22.57
CA ARG A 120 -11.75 -10.20 -23.94
C ARG A 120 -12.15 -8.87 -24.59
N LEU A 121 -13.37 -8.39 -24.34
CA LEU A 121 -13.85 -7.07 -24.77
C LEU A 121 -13.02 -5.98 -24.09
N LYS A 122 -13.01 -5.92 -22.76
CA LYS A 122 -12.29 -4.90 -22.01
C LYS A 122 -10.80 -4.83 -22.37
N ARG A 123 -10.17 -5.98 -22.60
CA ARG A 123 -8.77 -6.06 -23.06
C ARG A 123 -8.57 -5.52 -24.47
N ARG A 124 -9.50 -5.78 -25.41
CA ARG A 124 -9.45 -5.21 -26.77
C ARG A 124 -9.61 -3.69 -26.72
N ASP A 125 -10.62 -3.18 -26.03
CA ASP A 125 -10.91 -1.76 -25.92
C ASP A 125 -9.71 -0.99 -25.33
N THR A 126 -9.09 -1.56 -24.29
CA THR A 126 -7.88 -0.99 -23.67
C THR A 126 -6.70 -0.98 -24.64
N GLU A 127 -6.47 -2.07 -25.37
CA GLU A 127 -5.37 -2.19 -26.34
C GLU A 127 -5.56 -1.26 -27.54
N GLU A 128 -6.79 -1.08 -28.03
CA GLU A 128 -7.14 -0.13 -29.08
C GLU A 128 -6.96 1.32 -28.63
N TRP A 129 -7.43 1.67 -27.44
CA TRP A 129 -7.20 2.98 -26.83
C TRP A 129 -5.70 3.30 -26.68
N MET A 130 -4.89 2.34 -26.21
CA MET A 130 -3.44 2.49 -26.09
C MET A 130 -2.73 2.67 -27.44
N ARG A 131 -3.24 2.04 -28.51
CA ARG A 131 -2.72 2.20 -29.88
C ARG A 131 -3.09 3.56 -30.45
N HIS A 132 -4.35 3.97 -30.31
CA HIS A 132 -4.84 5.28 -30.76
C HIS A 132 -4.09 6.43 -30.08
N ARG A 133 -3.76 6.30 -28.79
CA ARG A 133 -2.94 7.26 -28.02
C ARG A 133 -1.43 7.13 -28.23
N GLN A 134 -0.97 6.22 -29.09
CA GLN A 134 0.45 6.01 -29.42
C GLN A 134 1.37 5.87 -28.19
N LEU A 135 0.92 5.16 -27.15
CA LEU A 135 1.70 5.05 -25.92
C LEU A 135 3.04 4.30 -26.15
N PRO A 136 4.13 4.64 -25.43
CA PRO A 136 5.36 3.87 -25.46
C PRO A 136 5.16 2.47 -24.85
N GLU A 137 5.91 1.46 -25.32
CA GLU A 137 5.71 0.06 -24.90
C GLU A 137 5.87 -0.15 -23.39
N ASP A 138 6.77 0.57 -22.72
CA ASP A 138 6.92 0.50 -21.25
C ASP A 138 5.66 0.93 -20.50
N LEU A 139 4.93 1.93 -21.03
CA LEU A 139 3.66 2.36 -20.47
C LEU A 139 2.55 1.36 -20.81
N LYS A 140 2.52 0.83 -22.05
CA LYS A 140 1.56 -0.23 -22.42
C LYS A 140 1.74 -1.48 -21.56
N TRP A 141 2.97 -1.91 -21.28
CA TRP A 141 3.24 -3.05 -20.41
C TRP A 141 2.72 -2.82 -19.00
N ARG A 142 2.98 -1.64 -18.40
CA ARG A 142 2.45 -1.27 -17.09
C ARG A 142 0.92 -1.24 -17.06
N VAL A 143 0.27 -0.67 -18.07
CA VAL A 143 -1.20 -0.64 -18.18
C VAL A 143 -1.78 -2.05 -18.35
N ARG A 144 -1.21 -2.89 -19.21
CA ARG A 144 -1.61 -4.30 -19.38
C ARG A 144 -1.52 -5.07 -18.05
N ARG A 145 -0.42 -4.90 -17.29
CA ARG A 145 -0.26 -5.55 -15.99
C ARG A 145 -1.25 -5.02 -14.94
N PHE A 146 -1.48 -3.71 -14.88
CA PHE A 146 -2.49 -3.12 -14.00
C PHE A 146 -3.91 -3.63 -14.29
N VAL A 147 -4.32 -3.66 -15.56
CA VAL A 147 -5.66 -4.14 -15.96
C VAL A 147 -5.82 -5.65 -15.67
N GLN A 148 -4.76 -6.44 -15.89
CA GLN A 148 -4.75 -7.86 -15.52
C GLN A 148 -4.85 -8.04 -14.00
N TYR A 149 -4.11 -7.27 -13.20
CA TYR A 149 -4.18 -7.33 -11.74
C TYR A 149 -5.56 -6.88 -11.22
N LYS A 150 -6.10 -5.74 -11.66
CA LYS A 150 -7.46 -5.30 -11.28
C LYS A 150 -8.49 -6.38 -11.60
N TRP A 151 -8.40 -7.04 -12.77
CA TRP A 151 -9.30 -8.14 -13.12
C TRP A 151 -9.13 -9.37 -12.21
N LEU A 152 -7.91 -9.73 -11.82
CA LEU A 152 -7.67 -10.87 -10.92
C LEU A 152 -8.14 -10.60 -9.49
N ALA A 153 -7.91 -9.39 -8.97
CA ALA A 153 -8.33 -8.97 -7.63
C ALA A 153 -9.86 -8.86 -7.51
N THR A 154 -10.49 -8.13 -8.44
CA THR A 154 -11.93 -7.83 -8.40
C THR A 154 -12.81 -8.85 -9.13
N ARG A 155 -12.23 -9.79 -9.89
CA ARG A 155 -12.95 -10.67 -10.83
C ARG A 155 -13.82 -9.95 -11.86
N GLY A 156 -13.49 -8.69 -12.17
CA GLY A 156 -14.29 -7.84 -13.08
C GLY A 156 -15.51 -7.20 -12.44
N VAL A 157 -15.63 -7.27 -11.11
CA VAL A 157 -16.63 -6.53 -10.34
C VAL A 157 -16.15 -5.10 -10.12
N ASP A 158 -17.02 -4.12 -10.28
CA ASP A 158 -16.72 -2.71 -9.96
C ASP A 158 -17.34 -2.42 -8.57
N GLU A 159 -16.49 -2.25 -7.57
CA GLU A 159 -16.89 -2.13 -6.15
C GLU A 159 -17.77 -0.89 -5.95
N GLU A 160 -17.38 0.25 -6.53
CA GLU A 160 -18.16 1.49 -6.52
C GLU A 160 -19.54 1.31 -7.17
N ALA A 161 -19.67 0.52 -8.23
CA ALA A 161 -20.96 0.27 -8.88
C ALA A 161 -21.90 -0.53 -7.96
N ILE A 162 -21.40 -1.58 -7.28
CA ILE A 162 -22.19 -2.32 -6.28
C ILE A 162 -22.61 -1.41 -5.13
N LEU A 163 -21.68 -0.64 -4.57
CA LEU A 163 -21.96 0.27 -3.45
C LEU A 163 -22.94 1.41 -3.85
N SER A 164 -22.95 1.82 -5.13
CA SER A 164 -23.89 2.81 -5.65
C SER A 164 -25.32 2.26 -5.81
N GLY A 165 -25.48 0.96 -6.08
CA GLY A 165 -26.77 0.29 -6.20
C GLY A 165 -27.44 -0.05 -4.86
N LEU A 166 -26.70 0.05 -3.76
CA LEU A 166 -27.21 -0.21 -2.40
C LEU A 166 -27.81 1.06 -1.77
N PRO A 167 -28.86 0.92 -0.93
CA PRO A 167 -29.32 1.98 -0.04
C PRO A 167 -28.17 2.57 0.79
N ALA A 168 -28.26 3.89 1.07
CA ALA A 168 -27.18 4.62 1.74
C ALA A 168 -26.77 3.99 3.08
N ASP A 169 -27.72 3.46 3.85
CA ASP A 169 -27.47 2.90 5.18
C ASP A 169 -26.70 1.57 5.10
N LEU A 170 -27.05 0.68 4.16
CA LEU A 170 -26.27 -0.53 3.92
C LEU A 170 -24.85 -0.22 3.39
N ARG A 171 -24.71 0.80 2.54
CA ARG A 171 -23.39 1.24 2.08
C ARG A 171 -22.52 1.71 3.25
N ARG A 172 -23.09 2.49 4.19
CA ARG A 172 -22.40 2.95 5.41
C ARG A 172 -21.94 1.79 6.27
N ASP A 173 -22.83 0.84 6.58
CA ASP A 173 -22.50 -0.30 7.42
C ASP A 173 -21.38 -1.16 6.82
N ILE A 174 -21.43 -1.40 5.51
CA ILE A 174 -20.39 -2.13 4.77
C ILE A 174 -19.06 -1.35 4.79
N GLN A 175 -19.07 -0.06 4.46
CA GLN A 175 -17.86 0.76 4.51
C GLN A 175 -17.27 0.76 5.93
N ARG A 176 -18.06 1.11 6.96
CA ARG A 176 -17.65 1.10 8.37
C ARG A 176 -17.01 -0.23 8.76
N HIS A 177 -17.62 -1.37 8.38
CA HIS A 177 -17.05 -2.69 8.69
C HIS A 177 -15.68 -2.93 8.04
N LEU A 178 -15.46 -2.44 6.81
CA LEU A 178 -14.21 -2.64 6.07
C LEU A 178 -13.08 -1.69 6.50
N CYS A 179 -13.38 -0.45 6.90
CA CYS A 179 -12.36 0.58 7.15
C CYS A 179 -12.17 0.98 8.62
N LEU A 180 -13.13 0.78 9.52
CA LEU A 180 -13.08 1.37 10.87
C LEU A 180 -11.83 0.95 11.67
N ASP A 181 -11.42 -0.32 11.58
CA ASP A 181 -10.23 -0.83 12.24
C ASP A 181 -8.91 -0.29 11.65
N LEU A 182 -8.90 0.05 10.35
CA LEU A 182 -7.76 0.68 9.68
C LEU A 182 -7.66 2.17 10.04
N VAL A 183 -8.80 2.88 10.05
CA VAL A 183 -8.86 4.29 10.45
C VAL A 183 -8.48 4.46 11.92
N ARG A 184 -9.01 3.62 12.82
CA ARG A 184 -8.69 3.68 14.27
C ARG A 184 -7.24 3.33 14.61
N ARG A 185 -6.47 2.70 13.71
CA ARG A 185 -5.01 2.52 13.90
C ARG A 185 -4.23 3.83 13.81
N VAL A 186 -4.75 4.84 13.10
CA VAL A 186 -4.16 6.17 13.08
C VAL A 186 -4.42 6.82 14.44
N PRO A 187 -3.39 7.13 15.25
CA PRO A 187 -3.59 7.60 16.63
C PRO A 187 -4.24 8.99 16.76
N PHE A 188 -4.40 9.69 15.63
CA PHE A 188 -5.14 10.93 15.52
C PHE A 188 -6.65 10.67 15.39
N PHE A 189 -7.06 9.74 14.51
CA PHE A 189 -8.48 9.40 14.31
C PHE A 189 -9.06 8.62 15.50
N SER A 190 -8.27 7.82 16.22
CA SER A 190 -8.73 7.12 17.42
C SER A 190 -9.19 8.02 18.59
N GLN A 191 -9.01 9.33 18.48
CA GLN A 191 -9.49 10.32 19.46
C GLN A 191 -10.69 11.15 18.96
N MET A 192 -11.19 10.87 17.76
CA MET A 192 -12.42 11.46 17.22
C MET A 192 -13.65 10.71 17.72
N ASP A 193 -14.79 11.39 17.70
CA ASP A 193 -16.09 10.77 17.94
C ASP A 193 -16.45 9.82 16.78
N ASP A 194 -17.20 8.76 17.09
CA ASP A 194 -17.58 7.73 16.10
C ASP A 194 -18.31 8.33 14.88
N GLN A 195 -19.08 9.41 15.04
CA GLN A 195 -19.74 10.12 13.92
C GLN A 195 -18.75 10.69 12.90
N LEU A 196 -17.57 11.14 13.33
CA LEU A 196 -16.52 11.65 12.44
C LEU A 196 -15.70 10.51 11.84
N LEU A 197 -15.54 9.39 12.58
CA LEU A 197 -14.98 8.16 12.03
C LEU A 197 -15.85 7.59 10.91
N ASP A 198 -17.16 7.60 11.09
CA ASP A 198 -18.14 7.22 10.05
C ASP A 198 -18.03 8.14 8.83
N ALA A 199 -17.98 9.47 9.04
CA ALA A 199 -17.81 10.44 7.96
C ALA A 199 -16.47 10.30 7.21
N ILE A 200 -15.41 9.78 7.84
CA ILE A 200 -14.16 9.39 7.15
C ILE A 200 -14.40 8.11 6.36
N CYS A 201 -14.99 7.10 6.98
CA CYS A 201 -15.23 5.78 6.38
C CYS A 201 -16.15 5.84 5.14
N GLU A 202 -17.17 6.71 5.13
CA GLU A 202 -18.01 6.97 3.96
C GLU A 202 -17.22 7.51 2.74
N ARG A 203 -16.11 8.21 2.98
CA ARG A 203 -15.31 8.94 1.97
C ARG A 203 -14.04 8.21 1.54
N LEU A 204 -13.80 7.00 2.07
CA LEU A 204 -12.68 6.16 1.64
C LEU A 204 -13.01 5.48 0.30
N VAL A 205 -12.05 5.51 -0.62
CA VAL A 205 -12.15 4.92 -1.97
C VAL A 205 -11.17 3.75 -2.11
N SER A 206 -11.55 2.71 -2.83
CA SER A 206 -10.70 1.54 -3.10
C SER A 206 -9.54 1.93 -4.02
N SER A 207 -8.30 1.58 -3.65
CA SER A 207 -7.08 1.94 -4.39
C SER A 207 -6.18 0.72 -4.59
N LEU A 208 -5.84 0.45 -5.85
CA LEU A 208 -5.01 -0.68 -6.27
C LEU A 208 -3.69 -0.17 -6.84
N CYS A 209 -2.57 -0.66 -6.30
CA CYS A 209 -1.23 -0.34 -6.77
C CYS A 209 -0.51 -1.61 -7.21
N THR A 210 0.22 -1.56 -8.33
CA THR A 210 1.05 -2.70 -8.76
C THR A 210 2.51 -2.51 -8.35
N GLU A 211 3.23 -3.61 -8.16
CA GLU A 211 4.65 -3.64 -7.80
C GLU A 211 5.53 -2.62 -8.58
N GLY A 212 6.45 -1.94 -7.91
CA GLY A 212 7.35 -0.97 -8.52
C GLY A 212 6.71 0.33 -8.98
N THR A 213 5.38 0.51 -8.83
CA THR A 213 4.76 1.82 -8.98
C THR A 213 5.21 2.75 -7.86
N TYR A 214 5.51 4.00 -8.22
CA TYR A 214 5.73 5.08 -7.27
C TYR A 214 4.39 5.75 -7.02
N ILE A 215 3.97 5.78 -5.76
CA ILE A 215 2.70 6.38 -5.34
C ILE A 215 2.90 7.89 -5.16
N VAL A 216 3.96 8.26 -4.45
CA VAL A 216 4.40 9.65 -4.26
C VAL A 216 5.93 9.68 -4.18
N ARG A 217 6.56 10.74 -4.68
CA ARG A 217 8.01 10.97 -4.52
C ARG A 217 8.27 12.05 -3.49
N GLU A 218 9.46 12.01 -2.88
CA GLU A 218 9.92 13.07 -1.98
C GLU A 218 9.91 14.42 -2.73
N GLY A 219 9.14 15.39 -2.21
CA GLY A 219 8.90 16.69 -2.83
C GLY A 219 7.56 16.85 -3.56
N ASP A 220 6.96 15.77 -4.08
CA ASP A 220 5.67 15.81 -4.79
C ASP A 220 4.52 16.22 -3.84
N PRO A 221 3.48 16.94 -4.31
CA PRO A 221 2.32 17.26 -3.49
C PRO A 221 1.53 16.00 -3.10
N VAL A 222 1.26 15.83 -1.81
CA VAL A 222 0.46 14.71 -1.30
C VAL A 222 -1.03 15.01 -1.56
N THR A 223 -1.67 14.23 -2.43
CA THR A 223 -3.10 14.38 -2.79
C THR A 223 -4.04 13.51 -1.96
N GLU A 224 -3.54 12.40 -1.42
CA GLU A 224 -4.33 11.41 -0.69
C GLU A 224 -3.49 10.72 0.39
N MET A 225 -4.17 10.24 1.43
CA MET A 225 -3.64 9.42 2.51
C MET A 225 -4.08 7.97 2.26
N LEU A 226 -3.14 7.02 2.27
CA LEU A 226 -3.42 5.60 2.00
C LEU A 226 -3.35 4.76 3.26
N PHE A 227 -4.30 3.83 3.40
CA PHE A 227 -4.38 2.83 4.46
C PHE A 227 -4.17 1.44 3.84
N ILE A 228 -3.09 0.75 4.19
CA ILE A 228 -2.70 -0.50 3.53
C ILE A 228 -3.56 -1.65 4.07
N ILE A 229 -4.37 -2.26 3.21
CA ILE A 229 -5.16 -3.45 3.55
C ILE A 229 -4.29 -4.70 3.30
N ARG A 230 -3.62 -4.76 2.15
CA ARG A 230 -2.77 -5.88 1.73
C ARG A 230 -1.57 -5.41 0.89
N GLY A 231 -0.54 -6.23 0.84
CA GLY A 231 0.72 -5.93 0.15
C GLY A 231 1.75 -5.28 1.07
N ARG A 232 2.77 -4.66 0.49
CA ARG A 232 3.84 -3.93 1.18
C ARG A 232 4.30 -2.74 0.36
N LEU A 233 4.54 -1.62 1.03
CA LEU A 233 5.15 -0.41 0.44
C LEU A 233 6.55 -0.20 1.01
N GLU A 234 7.44 0.37 0.23
CA GLU A 234 8.71 0.92 0.68
C GLU A 234 8.57 2.43 0.80
N SER A 235 8.85 2.98 1.98
CA SER A 235 8.89 4.41 2.25
C SER A 235 10.34 4.83 2.50
N SER A 236 10.92 5.55 1.55
CA SER A 236 12.34 5.97 1.57
C SER A 236 12.50 7.48 1.60
N THR A 237 13.51 8.01 2.30
CA THR A 237 13.78 9.45 2.37
C THR A 237 15.26 9.76 2.28
N THR A 238 15.58 10.83 1.54
CA THR A 238 16.92 11.35 1.28
C THR A 238 17.20 12.65 2.04
N ASN A 239 16.24 13.15 2.83
CA ASN A 239 16.32 14.44 3.54
C ASN A 239 16.68 15.60 2.60
N GLY A 240 16.03 15.67 1.42
CA GLY A 240 16.31 16.66 0.39
C GLY A 240 17.67 16.46 -0.29
N GLY A 241 18.03 15.22 -0.61
CA GLY A 241 19.27 14.89 -1.33
C GLY A 241 20.56 15.04 -0.52
N ARG A 242 20.52 14.91 0.81
CA ARG A 242 21.74 14.95 1.63
C ARG A 242 22.62 13.73 1.37
N THR A 243 23.82 13.98 0.82
CA THR A 243 24.83 12.93 0.56
C THR A 243 25.12 12.10 1.81
N GLY A 244 24.91 10.79 1.73
CA GLY A 244 25.13 9.85 2.84
C GLY A 244 23.94 9.66 3.79
N PHE A 245 22.78 10.29 3.53
CA PHE A 245 21.54 10.01 4.25
C PHE A 245 20.53 9.30 3.35
N PHE A 246 20.28 8.02 3.63
CA PHE A 246 19.18 7.25 3.05
C PHE A 246 18.54 6.42 4.16
N ASN A 247 17.26 6.65 4.43
CA ASN A 247 16.47 5.85 5.36
C ASN A 247 15.32 5.21 4.57
N SER A 248 15.16 3.89 4.65
CA SER A 248 14.08 3.14 4.01
C SER A 248 13.39 2.25 5.04
N ILE A 249 12.06 2.30 5.06
CA ILE A 249 11.18 1.58 5.99
C ILE A 249 10.11 0.87 5.15
N THR A 250 9.86 -0.41 5.43
CA THR A 250 8.78 -1.17 4.80
C THR A 250 7.48 -0.98 5.58
N LEU A 251 6.46 -0.45 4.92
CA LEU A 251 5.09 -0.38 5.43
C LEU A 251 4.35 -1.68 5.11
N SER A 252 3.62 -2.18 6.09
CA SER A 252 2.94 -3.48 6.11
C SER A 252 1.41 -3.30 6.21
N PRO A 253 0.61 -4.38 6.08
CA PRO A 253 -0.84 -4.32 6.28
C PRO A 253 -1.23 -3.71 7.64
N GLY A 254 -2.10 -2.70 7.61
CA GLY A 254 -2.51 -1.91 8.76
C GLY A 254 -1.64 -0.66 9.04
N ASP A 255 -0.56 -0.44 8.29
CA ASP A 255 0.16 0.85 8.26
C ASP A 255 -0.49 1.82 7.26
N PHE A 256 -0.08 3.09 7.32
CA PHE A 256 -0.58 4.16 6.44
C PHE A 256 0.54 5.07 5.93
N CYS A 257 0.27 5.83 4.87
CA CYS A 257 1.16 6.89 4.37
C CYS A 257 0.37 8.14 3.95
N GLY A 258 1.07 9.27 3.76
CA GLY A 258 0.44 10.59 3.58
C GLY A 258 0.13 11.30 4.89
N GLU A 259 0.88 11.01 5.96
CA GLU A 259 0.72 11.62 7.30
C GLU A 259 0.90 13.14 7.31
N GLU A 260 1.55 13.70 6.28
CA GLU A 260 1.68 15.13 6.01
C GLU A 260 0.31 15.83 5.87
N LEU A 261 -0.69 15.14 5.30
CA LEU A 261 -2.03 15.69 5.11
C LEU A 261 -2.77 15.94 6.44
N LEU A 262 -2.52 15.15 7.47
CA LEU A 262 -3.05 15.40 8.81
C LEU A 262 -2.54 16.76 9.35
N GLY A 263 -1.28 17.08 9.06
CA GLY A 263 -0.66 18.36 9.39
C GLY A 263 -1.35 19.55 8.72
N TRP A 264 -1.61 19.42 7.41
CA TRP A 264 -2.19 20.46 6.57
C TRP A 264 -3.70 20.66 6.80
N ALA A 265 -4.49 19.59 6.88
CA ALA A 265 -5.95 19.65 6.96
C ALA A 265 -6.47 20.33 8.24
N LEU A 266 -5.66 20.35 9.29
CA LEU A 266 -5.97 20.98 10.57
C LEU A 266 -5.46 22.42 10.69
N HIS A 267 -4.76 22.94 9.67
CA HIS A 267 -4.36 24.33 9.65
C HIS A 267 -5.58 25.22 9.33
N PRO A 268 -5.89 26.27 10.11
CA PRO A 268 -7.11 27.06 9.89
C PRO A 268 -7.09 27.77 8.54
N LYS A 269 -5.89 28.20 8.15
CA LYS A 269 -5.56 28.73 6.82
C LYS A 269 -4.83 27.65 6.02
N ALA A 270 -5.42 26.46 5.91
CA ALA A 270 -4.93 25.40 5.03
C ALA A 270 -4.97 25.90 3.59
N SER A 271 -3.80 26.27 3.07
CA SER A 271 -3.63 26.79 1.71
C SER A 271 -4.21 25.84 0.66
N LEU A 272 -4.64 26.39 -0.49
CA LEU A 272 -4.96 25.59 -1.67
C LEU A 272 -3.78 24.71 -2.10
N ASN A 273 -2.54 25.13 -1.79
CA ASN A 273 -1.34 24.33 -1.95
C ASN A 273 -1.33 23.15 -0.96
N LEU A 274 -1.23 21.94 -1.50
CA LEU A 274 -1.02 20.69 -0.78
C LEU A 274 0.40 20.62 -0.18
N PRO A 275 0.61 19.87 0.92
CA PRO A 275 1.94 19.66 1.49
C PRO A 275 2.80 18.78 0.57
N SER A 276 4.08 19.12 0.41
CA SER A 276 5.06 18.24 -0.24
C SER A 276 5.36 17.01 0.62
N SER A 277 5.47 15.84 -0.02
CA SER A 277 5.80 14.59 0.64
C SER A 277 7.23 14.57 1.18
N THR A 278 7.39 14.07 2.40
CA THR A 278 8.72 13.94 3.04
C THR A 278 9.47 12.67 2.63
N ARG A 279 8.80 11.74 1.92
CA ARG A 279 9.33 10.41 1.58
C ARG A 279 8.85 9.97 0.18
N THR A 280 9.69 9.23 -0.52
CA THR A 280 9.29 8.49 -1.71
C THR A 280 8.66 7.16 -1.31
N VAL A 281 7.39 6.94 -1.67
CA VAL A 281 6.65 5.70 -1.41
C VAL A 281 6.51 4.89 -2.70
N ARG A 282 6.99 3.65 -2.68
CA ARG A 282 7.00 2.72 -3.81
C ARG A 282 6.33 1.39 -3.42
N ALA A 283 5.49 0.84 -4.27
CA ALA A 283 4.95 -0.50 -4.06
C ALA A 283 6.05 -1.57 -4.21
N LEU A 284 6.21 -2.47 -3.24
CA LEU A 284 7.16 -3.60 -3.32
C LEU A 284 6.51 -4.86 -3.89
N VAL A 285 5.17 -4.94 -3.84
CA VAL A 285 4.33 -6.01 -4.37
C VAL A 285 3.03 -5.36 -4.86
N GLU A 286 2.11 -6.16 -5.38
CA GLU A 286 0.72 -5.75 -5.57
C GLU A 286 0.08 -5.38 -4.22
N VAL A 287 -0.61 -4.23 -4.17
CA VAL A 287 -1.09 -3.59 -2.94
C VAL A 287 -2.54 -3.18 -3.10
N GLU A 288 -3.33 -3.52 -2.09
CA GLU A 288 -4.74 -3.14 -1.94
C GLU A 288 -4.81 -2.18 -0.75
N ALA A 289 -5.32 -0.98 -0.97
CA ALA A 289 -5.36 0.09 0.02
C ALA A 289 -6.69 0.87 -0.07
N PHE A 290 -7.10 1.52 1.01
CA PHE A 290 -8.09 2.59 0.93
C PHE A 290 -7.40 3.95 0.81
N ALA A 291 -7.97 4.86 0.02
CA ALA A 291 -7.51 6.23 -0.17
C ALA A 291 -8.50 7.23 0.44
N LEU A 292 -8.00 8.15 1.26
CA LEU A 292 -8.72 9.35 1.71
C LEU A 292 -8.11 10.57 1.03
N ARG A 293 -8.89 11.30 0.23
CA ARG A 293 -8.38 12.47 -0.48
C ARG A 293 -8.16 13.65 0.47
N ALA A 294 -7.25 14.54 0.11
CA ALA A 294 -6.97 15.76 0.87
C ALA A 294 -8.22 16.62 1.10
N GLU A 295 -9.08 16.75 0.08
CA GLU A 295 -10.34 17.53 0.16
C GLU A 295 -11.32 16.92 1.18
N ASP A 296 -11.47 15.59 1.16
CA ASP A 296 -12.34 14.84 2.06
C ASP A 296 -11.86 14.92 3.52
N LEU A 297 -10.54 14.77 3.72
CA LEU A 297 -9.92 14.94 5.03
C LEU A 297 -10.05 16.38 5.54
N LYS A 298 -9.89 17.39 4.68
CA LYS A 298 -10.08 18.81 5.04
C LYS A 298 -11.52 19.11 5.44
N PHE A 299 -12.50 18.52 4.75
CA PHE A 299 -13.91 18.64 5.12
C PHE A 299 -14.18 18.10 6.52
N VAL A 300 -13.73 16.88 6.85
CA VAL A 300 -13.89 16.30 8.19
C VAL A 300 -13.10 17.08 9.25
N ALA A 301 -11.86 17.47 8.94
CA ALA A 301 -11.01 18.24 9.85
C ALA A 301 -11.63 19.59 10.23
N ASN A 302 -12.29 20.28 9.30
CA ASN A 302 -13.01 21.52 9.55
C ASN A 302 -14.20 21.33 10.52
N GLN A 303 -14.95 20.23 10.40
CA GLN A 303 -16.03 19.92 11.35
C GLN A 303 -15.44 19.61 12.74
N PHE A 304 -14.37 18.80 12.81
CA PHE A 304 -13.71 18.46 14.07
C PHE A 304 -13.08 19.67 14.78
N ARG A 305 -12.54 20.65 14.03
CA ARG A 305 -11.96 21.90 14.58
C ARG A 305 -12.99 22.69 15.40
N ARG A 306 -14.26 22.68 14.99
CA ARG A 306 -15.36 23.38 15.67
C ARG A 306 -15.75 22.72 17.01
N LEU A 307 -15.41 21.45 17.21
CA LEU A 307 -15.90 20.64 18.36
C LEU A 307 -14.90 20.56 19.52
N HIS A 308 -13.58 20.54 19.28
CA HIS A 308 -12.58 20.30 20.34
C HIS A 308 -11.29 21.12 20.25
N SER A 309 -11.16 22.15 21.10
CA SER A 309 -10.02 23.08 21.07
C SER A 309 -8.73 22.58 21.77
N LYS A 310 -8.78 22.05 23.01
CA LYS A 310 -7.55 21.81 23.82
C LYS A 310 -6.92 20.41 23.69
N LYS A 311 -7.72 19.34 23.70
CA LYS A 311 -7.22 17.94 23.58
C LYS A 311 -6.57 17.70 22.21
N LEU A 312 -7.23 18.22 21.17
CA LEU A 312 -6.81 18.15 19.77
C LEU A 312 -5.44 18.83 19.56
N GLN A 313 -5.23 20.05 20.10
CA GLN A 313 -3.93 20.75 20.06
C GLN A 313 -2.77 19.90 20.57
N HIS A 314 -2.94 19.22 21.71
CA HIS A 314 -1.89 18.38 22.28
C HIS A 314 -1.60 17.15 21.40
N THR A 315 -2.65 16.45 20.98
CA THR A 315 -2.57 15.29 20.09
C THR A 315 -1.93 15.66 18.75
N PHE A 316 -2.32 16.80 18.16
CA PHE A 316 -1.71 17.33 16.94
C PHE A 316 -0.21 17.60 17.10
N ARG A 317 0.19 18.34 18.14
CA ARG A 317 1.60 18.62 18.43
C ARG A 317 2.41 17.35 18.67
N PHE A 318 1.78 16.32 19.26
CA PHE A 318 2.42 15.04 19.51
C PHE A 318 2.55 14.15 18.26
N TYR A 319 1.60 14.19 17.32
CA TYR A 319 1.62 13.33 16.12
C TYR A 319 2.19 14.00 14.86
N SER A 320 2.12 15.32 14.74
CA SER A 320 2.66 16.07 13.60
C SER A 320 4.18 15.89 13.46
N HIS A 321 4.62 15.44 12.28
CA HIS A 321 6.03 15.25 11.97
C HIS A 321 6.84 16.55 12.17
N HIS A 322 6.32 17.69 11.74
CA HIS A 322 7.00 19.00 11.89
C HIS A 322 7.26 19.37 13.36
N TRP A 323 6.27 19.12 14.24
CA TRP A 323 6.42 19.38 15.67
C TRP A 323 7.40 18.41 16.34
N ARG A 324 7.39 17.12 15.95
CA ARG A 324 8.37 16.12 16.39
C ARG A 324 9.80 16.49 15.97
N THR A 325 10.03 16.83 14.70
CA THR A 325 11.34 17.24 14.19
C THR A 325 11.82 18.52 14.86
N TRP A 326 10.95 19.53 15.02
CA TRP A 326 11.30 20.76 15.72
C TRP A 326 11.67 20.50 17.18
N ALA A 327 10.88 19.70 17.91
CA ALA A 327 11.17 19.35 19.30
C ALA A 327 12.51 18.60 19.43
N ALA A 328 12.78 17.63 18.55
CA ALA A 328 14.05 16.91 18.52
C ALA A 328 15.23 17.86 18.23
N CYS A 329 15.12 18.74 17.23
CA CYS A 329 16.15 19.73 16.93
C CYS A 329 16.34 20.76 18.06
N PHE A 330 15.27 21.16 18.75
CA PHE A 330 15.33 22.07 19.91
C PHE A 330 16.06 21.41 21.09
N ILE A 331 15.72 20.16 21.43
CA ILE A 331 16.39 19.36 22.46
C ILE A 331 17.87 19.15 22.10
N GLN A 332 18.18 18.81 20.84
CA GLN A 332 19.56 18.69 20.36
C GLN A 332 20.33 20.02 20.48
N ALA A 333 19.72 21.16 20.15
CA ALA A 333 20.34 22.47 20.27
C ALA A 333 20.58 22.85 21.75
N ALA A 334 19.62 22.58 22.63
CA ALA A 334 19.74 22.77 24.07
C ALA A 334 20.85 21.88 24.67
N TRP A 335 20.90 20.59 24.31
CA TRP A 335 21.96 19.67 24.72
C TRP A 335 23.35 20.10 24.22
N ARG A 336 23.48 20.51 22.95
CA ARG A 336 24.72 21.08 22.40
C ARG A 336 25.12 22.39 23.08
N ARG A 337 24.18 23.17 23.61
CA ARG A 337 24.46 24.38 24.42
C ARG A 337 24.92 24.00 25.83
N TYR A 338 24.28 23.01 26.46
CA TYR A 338 24.68 22.47 27.76
C TYR A 338 26.08 21.83 27.72
N LYS A 339 26.35 20.93 26.76
CA LYS A 339 27.67 20.30 26.60
C LYS A 339 28.79 21.32 26.39
N ARG A 340 28.55 22.38 25.60
CA ARG A 340 29.49 23.51 25.45
C ARG A 340 29.71 24.28 26.75
N ARG A 341 28.66 24.56 27.53
CA ARG A 341 28.79 25.20 28.86
C ARG A 341 29.55 24.32 29.86
N LYS A 342 29.30 23.00 29.87
CA LYS A 342 30.03 22.07 30.74
C LYS A 342 31.51 22.00 30.36
N LEU A 343 31.83 21.87 29.07
CA LEU A 343 33.23 21.88 28.58
C LEU A 343 33.95 23.20 28.90
N ALA A 344 33.29 24.34 28.73
CA ALA A 344 33.87 25.64 29.08
C ALA A 344 34.18 25.74 30.59
N LYS A 345 33.28 25.25 31.45
CA LYS A 345 33.52 25.20 32.91
C LYS A 345 34.65 24.25 33.32
N THR A 346 34.77 23.09 32.66
CA THR A 346 35.89 22.18 32.94
C THR A 346 37.22 22.71 32.44
N LEU A 347 37.24 23.44 31.33
CA LEU A 347 38.46 24.14 30.86
C LEU A 347 38.85 25.27 31.80
N SER A 348 37.92 26.16 32.18
CA SER A 348 38.23 27.26 33.11
C SER A 348 38.68 26.77 34.49
N SER A 349 38.16 25.61 34.94
CA SER A 349 38.59 24.98 36.20
C SER A 349 39.95 24.28 36.10
N LEU A 350 40.41 23.96 34.89
CA LEU A 350 41.75 23.41 34.64
C LEU A 350 42.77 24.54 34.45
N GLU A 351 42.36 25.63 33.78
CA GLU A 351 43.12 26.88 33.66
C GLU A 351 43.36 27.53 35.03
N SER A 352 42.38 27.51 35.95
CA SER A 352 42.60 27.99 37.33
C SER A 352 43.59 27.10 38.11
N PHE A 353 43.47 25.77 37.99
CA PHE A 353 44.38 24.82 38.66
C PHE A 353 45.83 24.89 38.14
N THR A 354 46.02 25.28 36.87
CA THR A 354 47.35 25.49 36.30
C THR A 354 47.92 26.85 36.70
N SER A 355 47.12 27.91 36.67
CA SER A 355 47.54 29.24 37.14
C SER A 355 47.92 29.23 38.64
N GLU A 356 47.17 28.52 39.48
CA GLU A 356 47.52 28.36 40.90
C GLU A 356 48.86 27.61 41.06
N ARG A 357 49.11 26.57 40.26
CA ARG A 357 50.39 25.84 40.31
C ARG A 357 51.58 26.71 39.91
N ASP A 358 51.44 27.53 38.87
CA ASP A 358 52.49 28.46 38.44
C ASP A 358 52.76 29.55 39.50
N ASP A 359 51.73 30.02 40.22
CA ASP A 359 51.86 31.01 41.32
C ASP A 359 52.55 30.44 42.60
N TYR A 360 52.61 29.12 42.76
CA TYR A 360 53.38 28.48 43.84
C TYR A 360 54.85 28.23 43.45
N GLU A 361 55.16 27.97 42.17
CA GLU A 361 56.54 27.82 41.69
C GLU A 361 57.26 29.18 41.51
N THR A 362 56.52 30.29 41.34
CA THR A 362 57.11 31.64 41.14
C THR A 362 57.32 32.42 42.45
N ARG A 363 57.40 31.74 43.61
CA ARG A 363 57.45 32.41 44.93
C ARG A 363 58.65 32.05 45.81
N GLU A 364 59.57 31.24 45.32
CA GLU A 364 60.88 30.99 45.91
C GLU A 364 61.96 31.30 44.86
N GLU A 365 62.47 32.54 44.85
CA GLU A 365 63.79 33.01 44.36
C GLU A 365 63.75 34.51 43.95
N GLU A 366 64.06 35.42 44.87
CA GLU A 366 64.52 36.79 44.54
C GLU A 366 65.67 37.21 45.48
N GLU A 367 66.89 37.32 44.94
CA GLU A 367 67.82 38.47 45.06
C GLU A 367 69.01 38.22 44.09
N PRO A 368 69.72 39.26 43.58
CA PRO A 368 70.17 39.24 42.17
C PRO A 368 71.70 39.24 41.94
N LEU A 369 72.15 38.80 40.75
CA LEU A 369 73.05 39.58 39.88
C LEU A 369 73.25 39.02 38.45
N PHE A 370 73.49 39.95 37.50
CA PHE A 370 74.02 39.80 36.13
C PHE A 370 73.22 39.02 35.03
N SER A 371 72.80 39.81 34.03
CA SER A 371 72.50 39.43 32.63
C SER A 371 73.77 39.02 31.85
N PRO A 372 73.71 38.35 30.66
CA PRO A 372 72.61 38.44 29.69
C PRO A 372 72.23 37.19 28.84
N ALA A 373 71.12 37.38 28.11
CA ALA A 373 70.71 36.73 26.84
C ALA A 373 69.92 35.40 26.86
N GLN A 374 69.09 35.30 25.80
CA GLN A 374 68.31 34.15 25.28
C GLN A 374 66.96 33.73 25.94
N ALA A 375 66.07 33.27 25.04
CA ALA A 375 64.85 32.48 25.27
C ALA A 375 63.61 33.11 25.96
N LYS A 376 63.06 34.23 25.44
CA LYS A 376 61.62 34.54 25.58
C LYS A 376 60.77 33.67 24.64
N SER A 377 60.58 32.38 24.95
CA SER A 377 59.75 31.48 24.12
C SER A 377 59.14 30.28 24.88
N SER A 378 58.05 30.51 25.61
CA SER A 378 57.22 29.42 26.18
C SER A 378 55.71 29.72 26.16
N ASN A 379 55.27 30.88 26.65
CA ASN A 379 53.84 31.09 26.96
C ASN A 379 52.97 31.76 25.87
N LEU A 380 53.54 32.15 24.72
CA LEU A 380 52.76 32.71 23.60
C LEU A 380 52.04 31.64 22.76
N GLY A 381 52.55 30.40 22.73
CA GLY A 381 52.04 29.34 21.84
C GLY A 381 50.65 28.83 22.26
N VAL A 382 50.47 28.57 23.55
CA VAL A 382 49.24 27.96 24.11
C VAL A 382 48.07 28.95 24.07
N THR A 383 48.29 30.20 24.45
CA THR A 383 47.31 31.30 24.41
C THR A 383 46.90 31.67 22.97
N LEU A 384 47.83 31.60 22.01
CA LEU A 384 47.56 31.86 20.59
C LEU A 384 46.85 30.68 19.89
N LEU A 385 47.07 29.44 20.34
CA LEU A 385 46.29 28.26 19.94
C LEU A 385 44.85 28.32 20.48
N ALA A 386 44.67 28.63 21.76
CA ALA A 386 43.35 28.75 22.38
C ALA A 386 42.49 29.84 21.70
N SER A 387 43.07 31.02 21.44
CA SER A 387 42.38 32.11 20.74
C SER A 387 42.08 31.81 19.27
N LYS A 388 42.97 31.14 18.53
CA LYS A 388 42.67 30.65 17.17
C LYS A 388 41.56 29.60 17.15
N PHE A 389 41.50 28.69 18.12
CA PHE A 389 40.44 27.67 18.21
C PHE A 389 39.08 28.28 18.58
N ALA A 390 39.06 29.29 19.47
CA ALA A 390 37.88 30.08 19.80
C ALA A 390 37.39 30.95 18.61
N ALA A 391 38.31 31.47 17.78
CA ALA A 391 37.96 32.22 16.58
C ALA A 391 37.37 31.31 15.47
N ASN A 392 37.96 30.14 15.23
CA ASN A 392 37.48 29.22 14.19
C ASN A 392 36.10 28.62 14.51
N THR A 393 35.81 28.35 15.79
CA THR A 393 34.48 27.86 16.22
C THR A 393 33.36 28.91 16.12
N ARG A 394 33.68 30.20 15.90
CA ARG A 394 32.68 31.26 15.61
C ARG A 394 32.34 31.40 14.13
N ARG A 395 33.23 31.03 13.19
CA ARG A 395 33.02 31.24 11.74
C ARG A 395 32.17 30.17 11.03
N GLY A 396 32.00 28.99 11.62
CA GLY A 396 31.29 27.86 10.99
C GLY A 396 29.79 27.70 11.30
N VAL A 397 29.19 28.58 12.11
CA VAL A 397 27.77 28.44 12.51
C VAL A 397 26.96 29.64 12.04
N GLN A 398 26.45 29.55 10.80
CA GLN A 398 25.22 30.26 10.45
C GLN A 398 24.17 29.90 11.53
N LYS A 399 23.61 30.93 12.17
CA LYS A 399 22.44 30.75 13.04
C LYS A 399 21.26 30.35 12.17
N ILE A 400 21.09 29.05 11.94
CA ILE A 400 19.78 28.49 11.58
C ILE A 400 18.87 28.83 12.77
N LYS A 401 18.12 29.93 12.66
CA LYS A 401 17.01 30.21 13.57
C LYS A 401 16.06 29.04 13.38
N LEU A 402 15.97 28.17 14.38
CA LEU A 402 15.04 27.05 14.38
C LEU A 402 13.62 27.63 14.56
N GLN A 403 13.01 28.00 13.43
CA GLN A 403 11.70 28.64 13.40
C GLN A 403 10.69 27.69 14.05
N LYS A 404 9.97 28.20 15.05
CA LYS A 404 8.86 27.46 15.68
C LYS A 404 7.82 27.20 14.57
N PRO A 405 7.34 25.96 14.37
CA PRO A 405 6.21 25.71 13.48
C PRO A 405 5.04 26.60 13.91
N GLU A 406 4.26 27.08 12.95
CA GLU A 406 3.07 27.86 13.26
C GLU A 406 2.12 26.99 14.11
N GLU A 407 1.58 27.58 15.17
CA GLU A 407 0.59 26.92 16.01
C GLU A 407 -0.76 27.00 15.28
N PRO A 408 -1.47 25.87 15.08
CA PRO A 408 -2.78 25.94 14.46
C PRO A 408 -3.71 26.70 15.40
N ASP A 409 -4.43 27.66 14.85
CA ASP A 409 -5.36 28.50 15.60
C ASP A 409 -6.72 27.82 15.76
N PHE A 410 -7.09 27.52 17.00
CA PHE A 410 -8.38 26.90 17.35
C PHE A 410 -9.36 27.91 17.94
N SER A 411 -9.14 29.21 17.70
CA SER A 411 -10.21 30.19 17.75
C SER A 411 -11.29 29.82 16.74
N ALA A 412 -12.53 29.83 17.21
CA ALA A 412 -13.67 29.97 16.32
C ALA A 412 -13.72 31.45 15.93
N ASP A 413 -13.15 31.77 14.78
CA ASP A 413 -13.54 33.00 14.08
C ASP A 413 -15.03 32.85 13.78
N ALA A 414 -15.83 33.67 14.45
CA ALA A 414 -17.20 33.91 14.01
C ALA A 414 -17.06 34.72 12.71
N GLU A 415 -17.33 34.06 11.58
CA GLU A 415 -17.61 34.75 10.33
C GLU A 415 -18.99 35.39 10.50
N ASP A 416 -19.01 36.66 10.93
CA ASP A 416 -20.19 37.53 10.85
C ASP A 416 -20.43 37.90 9.36
N ASP A 417 -21.67 37.67 8.93
CA ASP A 417 -22.38 38.11 7.70
C ASP A 417 -21.77 37.84 6.29
#